data_AF-A0A950BET4-F1
#
_entry.id   AF-A0A950BET4-F1
#
_cell.length_a   1.000
_cell.length_b   1.000
_cell.length_c   1.000
_cell.angle_alpha   90.00
_cell.angle_beta   90.00
_cell.angle_gamma   90.00
#
_symmetry.space_group_name_H-M   'P 1'
#
loop_
_entity.id
_entity.type
_entity.pdbx_description
1 polymer ?
#
loop_
_entity_poly.entity_id
_entity_poly.type
_entity_poly.pdbx_seq_one_letter_code
_entity_poly.pdbx_strand_id
1 'polypeptide(L)'
;MIDIDPPGYQSRPIAGEEGARRTVLYGGYTVFSVFQPVFSVAHRRAIGYHASLRAHDEQGQQAPSQDVFTQAARRGDLLELGRLAESLHLGNFNAFDSHDEWLFLSLHPAALMDMSYGDALLAGIKALGLPPQRVVLEVSEQAGGENSRFAEIIDALRKSGFVIALDGFGAKHSNIDRVWQLRPDIVTLD
;
A
#
# COMPACT_ATOMS: atom_id res chain seq x y z
N MET A 1 12.65 -37.93 0.47
CA MET A 1 12.76 -36.82 -0.49
C MET A 1 13.44 -35.70 0.29
N ILE A 2 14.74 -35.55 0.09
CA ILE A 2 15.59 -34.62 0.86
C ILE A 2 15.52 -33.31 0.10
N ASP A 3 14.93 -32.29 0.69
CA ASP A 3 14.94 -30.93 0.14
C ASP A 3 16.26 -30.28 0.54
N ILE A 4 17.10 -30.02 -0.46
CA ILE A 4 18.38 -29.33 -0.30
C ILE A 4 18.19 -27.95 -0.90
N ASP A 5 17.62 -27.03 -0.13
CA ASP A 5 17.71 -25.62 -0.48
C ASP A 5 19.14 -25.14 -0.21
N PRO A 6 19.86 -24.60 -1.21
CA PRO A 6 21.23 -24.15 -1.05
C PRO A 6 21.32 -22.93 -0.11
N PRO A 7 22.49 -22.69 0.53
CA PRO A 7 22.70 -21.48 1.31
C PRO A 7 22.57 -20.24 0.40
N GLY A 8 21.49 -19.48 0.61
CA GLY A 8 21.09 -18.37 -0.25
C GLY A 8 19.71 -18.51 -0.91
N TYR A 9 19.03 -19.65 -0.74
CA TYR A 9 17.64 -19.80 -1.18
C TYR A 9 16.72 -18.92 -0.33
N GLN A 10 16.21 -17.85 -0.94
CA GLN A 10 15.20 -16.98 -0.34
C GLN A 10 13.84 -17.63 -0.56
N SER A 11 13.18 -18.07 0.51
CA SER A 11 11.81 -18.57 0.44
C SER A 11 10.93 -17.47 -0.16
N ARG A 12 10.41 -17.74 -1.36
CA ARG A 12 9.43 -16.85 -2.00
C ARG A 12 8.24 -16.65 -1.07
N PRO A 13 7.61 -15.46 -1.06
CA PRO A 13 6.45 -15.27 -0.24
C PRO A 13 5.34 -16.26 -0.61
N ILE A 14 4.80 -16.95 0.39
CA ILE A 14 3.79 -18.00 0.19
C ILE A 14 2.45 -17.49 0.68
N ALA A 15 1.44 -17.45 -0.18
CA ALA A 15 0.10 -17.06 0.20
C ALA A 15 -0.55 -18.17 1.05
N GLY A 16 -1.28 -17.78 2.09
CA GLY A 16 -2.09 -18.64 2.94
C GLY A 16 -3.45 -18.03 3.23
N GLU A 17 -4.33 -18.78 3.88
CA GLU A 17 -5.62 -18.31 4.39
C GLU A 17 -5.71 -18.59 5.89
N GLU A 18 -6.08 -17.57 6.66
CA GLU A 18 -6.39 -17.69 8.08
C GLU A 18 -7.81 -17.15 8.32
N GLY A 19 -8.77 -18.05 8.49
CA GLY A 19 -10.19 -17.72 8.43
C GLY A 19 -10.60 -17.25 7.04
N ALA A 20 -11.25 -16.08 6.93
CA ALA A 20 -11.65 -15.47 5.65
C ALA A 20 -10.58 -14.52 5.06
N ARG A 21 -9.40 -14.40 5.71
CA ARG A 21 -8.38 -13.42 5.35
C ARG A 21 -7.17 -14.10 4.72
N ARG A 22 -6.71 -13.56 3.60
CA ARG A 22 -5.45 -13.95 2.98
C ARG A 22 -4.28 -13.44 3.81
N THR A 23 -3.30 -14.30 3.98
CA THR A 23 -2.02 -14.02 4.64
C THR A 23 -0.88 -14.35 3.69
N VAL A 24 0.32 -13.85 3.98
CA VAL A 24 1.53 -14.19 3.21
C VAL A 24 2.67 -14.46 4.17
N LEU A 25 3.40 -15.57 3.98
CA LEU A 25 4.67 -15.78 4.65
C LEU A 25 5.73 -14.92 3.96
N TYR A 26 6.39 -14.01 4.68
CA TYR A 26 7.48 -13.18 4.20
C TYR A 26 8.67 -13.32 5.16
N GLY A 27 9.74 -13.99 4.71
CA GLY A 27 10.84 -14.35 5.60
C GLY A 27 10.34 -15.24 6.75
N GLY A 28 10.56 -14.78 7.99
CA GLY A 28 10.08 -15.44 9.21
C GLY A 28 8.75 -14.87 9.74
N TYR A 29 8.04 -14.07 8.93
CA TYR A 29 6.81 -13.41 9.37
C TYR A 29 5.62 -13.87 8.56
N THR A 30 4.50 -14.14 9.24
CA THR A 30 3.20 -14.21 8.58
C THR A 30 2.57 -12.82 8.56
N VAL A 31 2.45 -12.22 7.38
CA VAL A 31 1.92 -10.86 7.21
C VAL A 31 0.47 -10.87 6.73
N PHE A 32 -0.29 -9.87 7.17
CA PHE A 32 -1.75 -9.81 6.99
C PHE A 32 -2.26 -8.35 6.99
N SER A 33 -3.38 -8.05 6.30
CA SER A 33 -3.95 -6.68 6.13
C SER A 33 -4.98 -6.21 7.16
N VAL A 34 -4.66 -5.25 8.04
CA VAL A 34 -5.68 -4.65 8.90
C VAL A 34 -6.25 -3.40 8.25
N PHE A 35 -7.53 -3.10 8.53
CA PHE A 35 -8.26 -2.00 7.92
C PHE A 35 -8.79 -1.06 9.00
N GLN A 36 -8.30 0.17 9.01
CA GLN A 36 -8.71 1.20 9.98
C GLN A 36 -9.74 2.11 9.32
N PRO A 37 -10.94 2.30 9.89
CA PRO A 37 -11.98 3.10 9.26
C PRO A 37 -11.61 4.59 9.21
N VAL A 38 -11.89 5.22 8.06
CA VAL A 38 -11.82 6.67 7.84
C VAL A 38 -13.24 7.23 7.88
N PHE A 39 -13.50 8.16 8.79
CA PHE A 39 -14.85 8.71 9.01
C PHE A 39 -15.02 10.09 8.36
N SER A 40 -16.16 10.28 7.70
CA SER A 40 -16.60 11.63 7.31
C SER A 40 -17.38 12.27 8.45
N VAL A 41 -16.94 13.45 8.91
CA VAL A 41 -17.66 14.25 9.90
C VAL A 41 -19.01 14.72 9.36
N ALA A 42 -19.05 15.16 8.09
CA ALA A 42 -20.27 15.66 7.45
C ALA A 42 -21.33 14.56 7.31
N HIS A 43 -20.94 13.37 6.87
CA HIS A 43 -21.87 12.24 6.65
C HIS A 43 -22.04 11.34 7.87
N ARG A 44 -21.23 11.53 8.92
CA ARG A 44 -21.22 10.73 10.17
C ARG A 44 -21.15 9.21 9.94
N ARG A 45 -20.40 8.79 8.92
CA ARG A 45 -20.18 7.38 8.58
C ARG A 45 -18.75 7.14 8.10
N ALA A 46 -18.32 5.88 8.15
CA ALA A 46 -17.11 5.46 7.46
C ALA A 46 -17.28 5.73 5.95
N ILE A 47 -16.25 6.30 5.34
CA ILE A 47 -16.15 6.54 3.89
C ILE A 47 -15.08 5.69 3.23
N GLY A 48 -14.26 5.02 4.03
CA GLY A 48 -13.18 4.20 3.55
C GLY A 48 -12.39 3.56 4.68
N TYR A 49 -11.34 2.84 4.32
CA TYR A 49 -10.46 2.15 5.23
C TYR A 49 -9.01 2.30 4.82
N HIS A 50 -8.16 2.68 5.78
CA HIS A 50 -6.72 2.67 5.64
C HIS A 50 -6.18 1.26 5.84
N ALA A 51 -5.54 0.71 4.81
CA ALA A 51 -4.93 -0.60 4.89
C ALA A 51 -3.55 -0.50 5.53
N SER A 52 -3.23 -1.46 6.38
CA SER A 52 -1.90 -1.53 6.99
C SER A 52 -1.45 -2.97 7.15
N LEU A 53 -0.16 -3.18 6.95
CA LEU A 53 0.46 -4.47 7.19
C LEU A 53 0.61 -4.71 8.70
N ARG A 54 0.27 -5.91 9.15
CA ARG A 54 0.60 -6.47 10.47
C ARG A 54 1.33 -7.79 10.28
N ALA A 55 2.01 -8.24 11.32
CA ALA A 55 2.84 -9.43 11.27
C ALA A 55 2.70 -10.28 12.53
N HIS A 56 2.78 -11.59 12.35
CA HIS A 56 3.10 -12.55 13.38
C HIS A 56 4.49 -13.14 13.12
N ASP A 57 5.28 -13.38 14.16
CA ASP A 57 6.56 -14.09 14.05
C ASP A 57 6.38 -15.60 13.83
N GLU A 58 7.50 -16.34 13.76
CA GLU A 58 7.51 -17.79 13.56
C GLU A 58 6.83 -18.57 14.70
N GLN A 59 6.70 -17.96 15.89
CA GLN A 59 5.98 -18.52 17.02
C GLN A 59 4.49 -18.11 17.06
N GLY A 60 4.02 -17.37 16.05
CA GLY A 60 2.65 -16.85 15.98
C GLY A 60 2.38 -15.67 16.90
N GLN A 61 3.40 -15.09 17.55
CA GLN A 61 3.24 -13.91 18.40
C GLN A 61 3.18 -12.65 17.54
N GLN A 62 2.45 -11.63 18.00
CA GLN A 62 2.35 -10.36 17.27
C GLN A 62 3.71 -9.68 17.18
N ALA A 63 4.18 -9.45 15.96
CA ALA A 63 5.41 -8.73 15.68
C ALA A 63 5.11 -7.29 15.23
N PRO A 64 5.95 -6.30 15.60
CA PRO A 64 5.89 -4.96 15.04
C PRO A 64 6.06 -4.99 13.52
N SER A 65 5.17 -4.31 12.78
CA SER A 65 5.29 -4.21 11.32
C SER A 65 6.63 -3.60 10.89
N GLN A 66 7.21 -2.72 11.72
CA GLN A 66 8.52 -2.11 11.50
C GLN A 66 9.63 -3.16 11.35
N ASP A 67 9.52 -4.31 12.02
CA ASP A 67 10.54 -5.35 11.94
C ASP A 67 10.53 -6.04 10.57
N VAL A 68 9.35 -6.19 9.97
CA VAL A 68 9.18 -6.67 8.58
C VAL A 68 9.81 -5.69 7.59
N PHE A 69 9.50 -4.40 7.71
CA PHE A 69 10.10 -3.38 6.84
C PHE A 69 11.62 -3.27 7.04
N THR A 70 12.10 -3.42 8.27
CA THR A 70 13.55 -3.43 8.58
C THR A 70 14.23 -4.63 7.97
N GLN A 71 13.62 -5.82 8.04
CA GLN A 71 14.11 -7.02 7.37
C GLN A 71 14.17 -6.79 5.85
N ALA A 72 13.13 -6.20 5.28
CA ALA A 72 13.09 -5.92 3.85
C ALA A 72 14.16 -4.92 3.40
N ALA A 73 14.33 -3.84 4.17
CA ALA A 73 15.38 -2.86 3.94
C ALA A 73 16.78 -3.49 3.94
N ARG A 74 17.05 -4.41 4.88
CA ARG A 74 18.33 -5.13 4.95
C ARG A 74 18.55 -6.10 3.79
N ARG A 75 17.47 -6.65 3.23
CA ARG A 75 17.50 -7.58 2.09
C ARG A 75 17.47 -6.87 0.73
N GLY A 76 17.08 -5.61 0.71
CA GLY A 76 16.98 -4.80 -0.51
C GLY A 76 15.68 -5.02 -1.28
N ASP A 77 14.63 -5.57 -0.66
CA ASP A 77 13.36 -5.96 -1.28
C ASP A 77 12.16 -5.15 -0.75
N LEU A 78 12.41 -3.91 -0.30
CA LEU A 78 11.36 -2.99 0.19
C LEU A 78 10.27 -2.73 -0.86
N LEU A 79 10.65 -2.62 -2.14
CA LEU A 79 9.71 -2.37 -3.23
C LEU A 79 8.80 -3.59 -3.43
N GLU A 80 9.38 -4.79 -3.38
CA GLU A 80 8.70 -6.08 -3.48
C GLU A 80 7.76 -6.29 -2.29
N LEU A 81 8.20 -5.97 -1.07
CA LEU A 81 7.34 -5.98 0.11
C LEU A 81 6.17 -4.99 -0.05
N GLY A 82 6.41 -3.79 -0.60
CA GLY A 82 5.35 -2.83 -0.90
C GLY A 82 4.30 -3.39 -1.86
N ARG A 83 4.73 -3.95 -2.99
CA ARG A 83 3.85 -4.60 -3.98
C ARG A 83 3.08 -5.80 -3.41
N LEU A 84 3.74 -6.58 -2.56
CA LEU A 84 3.12 -7.68 -1.84
C LEU A 84 2.03 -7.17 -0.90
N ALA A 85 2.33 -6.14 -0.11
CA ALA A 85 1.38 -5.54 0.82
C ALA A 85 0.17 -4.97 0.06
N GLU A 86 0.38 -4.24 -1.03
CA GLU A 86 -0.68 -3.71 -1.90
C GLU A 86 -1.58 -4.83 -2.44
N SER A 87 -0.97 -5.88 -3.01
CA SER A 87 -1.71 -7.03 -3.57
C SER A 87 -2.52 -7.75 -2.48
N LEU A 88 -1.94 -7.88 -1.28
CA LEU A 88 -2.58 -8.48 -0.12
C LEU A 88 -3.75 -7.61 0.38
N HIS A 89 -3.56 -6.29 0.44
CA HIS A 89 -4.57 -5.31 0.83
C HIS A 89 -5.74 -5.31 -0.15
N LEU A 90 -5.47 -5.27 -1.45
CA LEU A 90 -6.49 -5.34 -2.50
C LEU A 90 -7.28 -6.64 -2.44
N GLY A 91 -6.58 -7.78 -2.33
CA GLY A 91 -7.23 -9.09 -2.25
C GLY A 91 -8.11 -9.24 -1.00
N ASN A 92 -7.62 -8.77 0.15
CA ASN A 92 -8.38 -8.80 1.39
C ASN A 92 -9.54 -7.81 1.39
N PHE A 93 -9.35 -6.59 0.87
CA PHE A 93 -10.40 -5.57 0.77
C PHE A 93 -11.54 -6.03 -0.14
N ASN A 94 -11.23 -6.68 -1.26
CA ASN A 94 -12.23 -7.22 -2.18
C ASN A 94 -13.06 -8.36 -1.58
N ALA A 95 -12.57 -9.00 -0.51
CA ALA A 95 -13.34 -10.00 0.24
C ALA A 95 -14.29 -9.37 1.27
N PHE A 96 -14.18 -8.06 1.56
CA PHE A 96 -15.18 -7.33 2.33
C PHE A 96 -16.39 -7.04 1.45
N ASP A 97 -17.59 -7.07 2.04
CA ASP A 97 -18.83 -6.58 1.45
C ASP A 97 -18.88 -5.04 1.43
N SER A 98 -17.82 -4.42 0.89
CA SER A 98 -17.68 -2.98 0.75
C SER A 98 -18.27 -2.54 -0.58
N HIS A 99 -19.17 -1.58 -0.55
CA HIS A 99 -19.92 -1.15 -1.72
C HIS A 99 -19.33 0.15 -2.27
N ASP A 100 -19.34 1.19 -1.44
CA ASP A 100 -19.01 2.56 -1.85
C ASP A 100 -17.80 3.10 -1.07
N GLU A 101 -17.23 2.31 -0.16
CA GLU A 101 -16.09 2.73 0.66
C GLU A 101 -14.79 2.72 -0.14
N TRP A 102 -13.94 3.71 0.14
CA TRP A 102 -12.59 3.80 -0.39
C TRP A 102 -11.61 2.87 0.33
N LEU A 103 -10.64 2.34 -0.41
CA LEU A 103 -9.45 1.71 0.13
C LEU A 103 -8.30 2.70 0.04
N PHE A 104 -7.72 3.08 1.18
CA PHE A 104 -6.53 3.92 1.22
C PHE A 104 -5.28 3.02 1.28
N LEU A 105 -4.35 3.26 0.34
CA LEU A 105 -3.09 2.55 0.19
C LEU A 105 -1.93 3.53 0.20
N SER A 106 -1.00 3.35 1.13
CA SER A 106 0.26 4.10 1.15
C SER A 106 1.15 3.70 -0.03
N LEU A 107 1.51 4.69 -0.84
CA LEU A 107 2.36 4.51 -2.00
C LEU A 107 3.84 4.71 -1.62
N HIS A 108 4.64 3.66 -1.79
CA HIS A 108 6.06 3.76 -1.50
C HIS A 108 6.77 4.66 -2.53
N PRO A 109 7.63 5.62 -2.14
CA PRO A 109 8.30 6.53 -3.08
C PRO A 109 9.11 5.82 -4.17
N ALA A 110 9.69 4.66 -3.86
CA ALA A 110 10.43 3.85 -4.85
C ALA A 110 9.52 3.27 -5.94
N ALA A 111 8.23 3.02 -5.64
CA ALA A 111 7.26 2.54 -6.64
C ALA A 111 7.02 3.60 -7.73
N LEU A 112 7.12 4.89 -7.35
CA LEU A 112 7.02 6.04 -8.25
C LEU A 112 8.28 6.24 -9.11
N MET A 113 9.30 5.39 -9.00
CA MET A 113 10.44 5.41 -9.91
C MET A 113 10.34 4.33 -11.00
N ASP A 114 9.41 3.38 -10.84
CA ASP A 114 9.16 2.29 -11.79
C ASP A 114 7.99 2.64 -12.71
N MET A 115 8.27 2.81 -14.00
CA MET A 115 7.24 3.19 -14.99
C MET A 115 6.17 2.11 -15.20
N SER A 116 6.45 0.86 -14.85
CA SER A 116 5.51 -0.25 -14.97
C SER A 116 4.57 -0.37 -13.77
N TYR A 117 4.85 0.34 -12.68
CA TYR A 117 4.10 0.21 -11.43
C TYR A 117 2.62 0.56 -11.61
N GLY A 118 2.32 1.72 -12.21
CA GLY A 118 0.94 2.19 -12.38
C GLY A 118 0.12 1.24 -13.24
N ASP A 119 0.70 0.74 -14.33
CA ASP A 119 0.04 -0.24 -15.22
C ASP A 119 -0.20 -1.58 -14.51
N ALA A 120 0.77 -2.07 -13.73
CA ALA A 120 0.65 -3.29 -12.96
C ALA A 120 -0.42 -3.19 -11.87
N LEU A 121 -0.46 -2.07 -11.14
CA LEU A 121 -1.47 -1.80 -10.14
C LEU A 121 -2.87 -1.73 -10.78
N LEU A 122 -3.00 -0.99 -11.89
CA LEU A 122 -4.25 -0.87 -12.64
C LEU A 122 -4.75 -2.23 -13.15
N ALA A 123 -3.84 -3.07 -13.67
CA ALA A 123 -4.19 -4.43 -14.10
C ALA A 123 -4.65 -5.29 -12.91
N GLY A 124 -3.97 -5.19 -11.76
CA GLY A 124 -4.32 -5.91 -10.54
C GLY A 124 -5.72 -5.59 -10.03
N ILE A 125 -6.06 -4.29 -9.91
CA ILE A 125 -7.39 -3.89 -9.44
C ILE A 125 -8.50 -4.27 -10.44
N LYS A 126 -8.24 -4.17 -11.75
CA LYS A 126 -9.19 -4.59 -12.79
C LYS A 126 -9.47 -6.08 -12.74
N ALA A 127 -8.44 -6.91 -12.48
CA ALA A 127 -8.60 -8.35 -12.34
C ALA A 127 -9.46 -8.73 -11.12
N LEU A 128 -9.52 -7.88 -10.09
CA LEU A 128 -10.40 -8.04 -8.93
C LEU A 128 -11.81 -7.49 -9.15
N GLY A 129 -12.07 -6.80 -10.27
CA GLY A 129 -13.33 -6.11 -10.52
C GLY A 129 -13.51 -4.83 -9.69
N LEU A 130 -12.45 -4.34 -9.02
CA LEU A 130 -12.50 -3.14 -8.19
C LEU A 130 -12.30 -1.89 -9.07
N PRO A 131 -13.24 -0.93 -9.08
CA PRO A 131 -13.07 0.32 -9.81
C PRO A 131 -11.88 1.12 -9.26
N PRO A 132 -11.00 1.70 -10.11
CA PRO A 132 -9.87 2.53 -9.66
C PRO A 132 -10.28 3.70 -8.75
N GLN A 133 -11.48 4.24 -8.95
CA GLN A 133 -12.05 5.34 -8.16
C GLN A 133 -12.35 4.92 -6.71
N ARG A 134 -12.34 3.61 -6.43
CA ARG A 134 -12.46 3.07 -5.07
C ARG A 134 -11.12 2.96 -4.34
N VAL A 135 -10.01 3.28 -5.00
CA VAL A 135 -8.66 3.20 -4.42
C VAL A 135 -8.06 4.60 -4.33
N VAL A 136 -7.74 5.00 -3.11
CA VAL A 136 -7.02 6.22 -2.77
C VAL A 136 -5.55 5.87 -2.59
N LEU A 137 -4.68 6.47 -3.40
CA LEU A 137 -3.23 6.32 -3.28
C LEU A 137 -2.67 7.47 -2.46
N GLU A 138 -2.12 7.14 -1.30
CA GLU A 138 -1.53 8.10 -0.37
C GLU A 138 -0.06 8.29 -0.67
N VAL A 139 0.29 9.53 -0.99
CA VAL A 139 1.62 9.90 -1.41
C VAL A 139 2.17 10.84 -0.36
N SER A 140 3.29 10.48 0.26
CA SER A 140 3.93 11.35 1.26
C SER A 140 4.32 12.69 0.63
N GLU A 141 4.07 13.79 1.34
CA GLU A 141 4.48 15.14 0.95
C GLU A 141 5.98 15.23 0.64
N GLN A 142 6.78 14.48 1.38
CA GLN A 142 8.25 14.45 1.27
C GLN A 142 8.75 13.57 0.11
N ALA A 143 7.87 12.80 -0.52
CA ALA A 143 8.25 11.91 -1.60
C ALA A 143 8.56 12.67 -2.90
N GLY A 144 9.59 12.23 -3.62
CA GLY A 144 9.89 12.68 -4.98
C GLY A 144 10.65 14.00 -5.12
N GLY A 145 10.85 14.79 -4.07
CA GLY A 145 11.56 16.08 -4.14
C GLY A 145 11.05 17.00 -5.26
N GLU A 146 11.94 17.80 -5.86
CA GLU A 146 11.62 18.69 -7.00
C GLU A 146 11.54 17.96 -8.36
N ASN A 147 11.40 16.63 -8.37
CA ASN A 147 11.46 15.86 -9.61
C ASN A 147 10.15 16.01 -10.41
N SER A 148 10.22 16.62 -11.60
CA SER A 148 9.07 16.75 -12.52
C SER A 148 8.45 15.40 -12.90
N ARG A 149 9.27 14.34 -12.96
CA ARG A 149 8.81 12.98 -13.27
C ARG A 149 7.83 12.44 -12.23
N PHE A 150 7.95 12.88 -10.98
CA PHE A 150 7.03 12.48 -9.93
C PHE A 150 5.61 12.98 -10.20
N ALA A 151 5.47 14.25 -10.56
CA ALA A 151 4.17 14.84 -10.89
C ALA A 151 3.53 14.17 -12.12
N GLU A 152 4.32 13.81 -13.13
CA GLU A 152 3.84 13.08 -14.32
C GLU A 152 3.26 11.70 -13.96
N ILE A 153 3.91 10.97 -13.04
CA ILE A 153 3.44 9.65 -12.61
C ILE A 153 2.16 9.77 -11.80
N ILE A 154 2.08 10.74 -10.88
CA ILE A 154 0.85 11.02 -10.14
C ILE A 154 -0.30 11.39 -11.09
N ASP A 155 -0.02 12.19 -12.12
CA ASP A 155 -1.02 12.54 -13.13
C ASP A 155 -1.45 11.33 -13.97
N ALA A 156 -0.54 10.42 -14.31
CA ALA A 156 -0.87 9.17 -15.00
C ALA A 156 -1.75 8.24 -14.15
N LEU A 157 -1.45 8.12 -12.84
CA LEU A 157 -2.29 7.37 -11.90
C LEU A 157 -3.68 7.99 -11.80
N ARG A 158 -3.78 9.31 -11.66
CA ARG A 158 -5.08 10.02 -11.66
C ARG A 158 -5.86 9.78 -12.96
N LYS A 159 -5.21 9.90 -14.12
CA LYS A 159 -5.82 9.64 -15.44
C LYS A 159 -6.31 8.19 -15.58
N SER A 160 -5.70 7.26 -14.84
CA SER A 160 -6.14 5.86 -14.77
C SER A 160 -7.36 5.66 -13.86
N GLY A 161 -7.79 6.71 -13.14
CA GLY A 161 -9.00 6.74 -12.33
C GLY A 161 -8.77 6.62 -10.83
N PHE A 162 -7.52 6.52 -10.37
CA PHE A 162 -7.20 6.52 -8.94
C PHE A 162 -7.49 7.89 -8.31
N VAL A 163 -7.88 7.87 -7.03
CA VAL A 163 -7.95 9.08 -6.20
C VAL A 163 -6.58 9.28 -5.56
N ILE A 164 -6.05 10.50 -5.59
CA ILE A 164 -4.73 10.80 -5.02
C ILE A 164 -4.90 11.55 -3.70
N ALA A 165 -4.31 11.02 -2.63
CA ALA A 165 -4.18 11.69 -1.35
C ALA A 165 -2.73 12.14 -1.13
N LEU A 166 -2.55 13.38 -0.67
CA LEU A 166 -1.27 13.86 -0.17
C LEU A 166 -1.21 13.66 1.34
N ASP A 167 -0.22 12.90 1.80
CA ASP A 167 -0.07 12.52 3.20
C ASP A 167 0.98 13.34 3.94
N GLY A 168 0.71 13.64 5.22
CA GLY A 168 1.62 14.30 6.15
C GLY A 168 1.72 15.83 6.01
N PHE A 169 0.67 16.49 5.52
CA PHE A 169 0.67 17.95 5.41
C PHE A 169 0.60 18.59 6.81
N GLY A 170 1.60 19.38 7.17
CA GLY A 170 1.61 20.13 8.45
C GLY A 170 2.72 19.75 9.44
N ALA A 171 3.40 18.62 9.25
CA ALA A 171 4.24 18.04 10.28
C ALA A 171 5.45 18.89 10.71
N LYS A 172 6.10 19.66 9.79
CA LYS A 172 7.29 20.49 10.13
C LYS A 172 7.49 21.75 9.26
N HIS A 173 7.22 21.70 7.96
CA HIS A 173 7.16 22.85 7.03
C HIS A 173 6.24 22.45 5.87
N SER A 174 5.01 22.95 5.86
CA SER A 174 4.05 22.61 4.81
C SER A 174 4.46 23.22 3.47
N ASN A 175 4.69 22.38 2.48
CA ASN A 175 4.97 22.81 1.12
C ASN A 175 3.64 22.96 0.34
N ILE A 176 3.03 24.14 0.44
CA ILE A 176 1.79 24.43 -0.31
C ILE A 176 2.00 24.34 -1.83
N ASP A 177 3.21 24.61 -2.32
CA ASP A 177 3.55 24.46 -3.73
C ASP A 177 3.40 22.99 -4.16
N ARG A 178 3.63 22.04 -3.25
CA ARG A 178 3.44 20.61 -3.53
C ARG A 178 1.97 20.26 -3.76
N VAL A 179 1.06 20.85 -2.98
CA VAL A 179 -0.39 20.71 -3.19
C VAL A 179 -0.78 21.24 -4.56
N TRP A 180 -0.25 22.39 -4.97
CA TRP A 180 -0.55 22.98 -6.28
C TRP A 180 0.05 22.22 -7.45
N GLN A 181 1.28 21.71 -7.31
CA GLN A 181 1.96 20.92 -8.32
C GLN A 181 1.28 19.57 -8.53
N LEU A 182 1.00 18.86 -7.44
CA LEU A 182 0.45 17.52 -7.52
C LEU A 182 -1.06 17.50 -7.74
N ARG A 183 -1.78 18.55 -7.33
CA ARG A 183 -3.26 18.64 -7.41
C ARG A 183 -3.95 17.39 -6.82
N PRO A 184 -3.66 17.02 -5.56
CA PRO A 184 -4.29 15.86 -4.95
C PRO A 184 -5.78 16.10 -4.76
N ASP A 185 -6.56 15.01 -4.75
CA ASP A 185 -8.00 15.03 -4.48
C ASP A 185 -8.28 15.16 -2.97
N ILE A 186 -7.37 14.62 -2.15
CA ILE A 186 -7.44 14.61 -0.68
C ILE A 186 -6.12 15.11 -0.11
N VAL A 187 -6.17 15.88 0.97
CA VAL A 187 -5.00 16.23 1.79
C VAL A 187 -5.27 15.75 3.20
N THR A 188 -4.38 14.91 3.75
CA THR A 188 -4.43 14.50 5.15
C THR A 188 -3.61 15.48 5.99
N LEU A 189 -3.99 15.65 7.26
CA LEU A 189 -3.32 16.52 8.21
C LEU A 189 -2.69 15.67 9.31
N ASP A 190 -1.44 15.99 9.67
CA ASP A 190 -0.72 15.45 10.83
C ASP A 190 -0.99 16.25 12.12
#